data_AF-A0A357AFV8-F1
#
_entry.id   AF-A0A357AFV8-F1
#
_cell.length_a   1.000
_cell.length_b   1.000
_cell.length_c   1.000
_cell.angle_alpha   90.00
_cell.angle_beta   90.00
_cell.angle_gamma   90.00
#
_symmetry.space_group_name_H-M   'P 1'
#
loop_
_entity.id
_entity.type
_entity.pdbx_description
1 polymer ?
#
loop_
_entity_poly.entity_id
_entity_poly.type
_entity_poly.pdbx_seq_one_letter_code
_entity_poly.pdbx_strand_id
1 'polypeptide(L)'
;SFTRLPPALHIALCLLAGMAVGVLFALIPAILKARFKVDEMVVTLMLNYVVVEITKYLSQGVYKDPASGYVSTYAIRESAMFKKIFNSDITAFFFISLVVFAIMVVVFKKSKLGYEITAIGLNPEFAEATGMDVRKKILSIMILSGAMSGLAGAGFLMSEKYRYTLDFSGSPGIGWDGMLIALLGGHNPVGIVVAAVFYSALKTGSDYIGLFTNVPKEIVGVIQGILILFLSVRFIDSRFKVLGRVKALVRSHGVSGSGE
;
A
#
# COMPACT_ATOMS: atom_id res chain seq x y z
N SER A 1 3.52 2.66 -31.82
CA SER A 1 4.94 3.08 -31.85
C SER A 1 5.06 4.45 -31.18
N PHE A 2 5.31 4.49 -29.86
CA PHE A 2 5.40 5.72 -29.04
C PHE A 2 6.83 6.31 -29.03
N THR A 3 7.58 6.11 -30.11
CA THR A 3 9.04 6.16 -30.14
C THR A 3 9.66 7.57 -30.15
N ARG A 4 8.86 8.64 -30.27
CA ARG A 4 9.34 10.04 -30.35
C ARG A 4 8.57 11.01 -29.46
N LEU A 5 7.96 10.54 -28.38
CA LEU A 5 7.26 11.44 -27.46
C LEU A 5 8.26 12.17 -26.54
N PRO A 6 8.01 13.45 -26.20
CA PRO A 6 8.77 14.16 -25.17
C PRO A 6 8.81 13.32 -23.88
N PRO A 7 9.94 13.23 -23.17
CA PRO A 7 10.07 12.37 -21.99
C PRO A 7 8.98 12.61 -20.94
N ALA A 8 8.60 13.88 -20.71
CA ALA A 8 7.52 14.24 -19.80
C ALA A 8 6.15 13.66 -20.22
N LEU A 9 5.85 13.63 -21.52
CA LEU A 9 4.58 13.12 -22.03
C LEU A 9 4.55 11.59 -22.03
N HIS A 10 5.69 10.94 -22.28
CA HIS A 10 5.79 9.48 -22.16
C HIS A 10 5.59 9.03 -20.71
N ILE A 11 6.24 9.69 -19.74
CA ILE A 11 6.05 9.43 -18.31
C ILE A 11 4.59 9.65 -17.91
N ALA A 12 3.97 10.76 -18.30
CA ALA A 12 2.58 11.06 -17.98
C ALA A 12 1.63 9.98 -18.54
N LEU A 13 1.82 9.54 -19.78
CA LEU A 13 1.03 8.46 -20.37
C LEU A 13 1.21 7.13 -19.65
N CYS A 14 2.44 6.78 -19.25
CA CYS A 14 2.70 5.58 -18.48
C CYS A 14 2.04 5.62 -17.08
N LEU A 15 2.08 6.77 -16.41
CA LEU A 15 1.37 6.96 -15.14
C LEU A 15 -0.14 6.85 -15.32
N LEU A 16 -0.71 7.50 -16.34
CA LEU A 16 -2.14 7.44 -16.63
C LEU A 16 -2.59 6.02 -17.01
N ALA A 17 -1.78 5.28 -17.75
CA ALA A 17 -2.05 3.87 -18.05
C ALA A 17 -2.03 3.03 -16.77
N GLY A 18 -1.06 3.24 -15.87
CA GLY A 18 -1.00 2.60 -14.56
C GLY A 18 -2.24 2.90 -13.71
N MET A 19 -2.65 4.16 -13.65
CA MET A 19 -3.88 4.58 -12.97
C MET A 19 -5.12 3.92 -13.58
N ALA A 20 -5.24 3.90 -14.91
CA ALA A 20 -6.37 3.30 -15.61
C ALA A 20 -6.48 1.80 -15.33
N VAL A 21 -5.37 1.06 -15.38
CA VAL A 21 -5.33 -0.37 -15.03
C VAL A 21 -5.68 -0.57 -13.55
N GLY A 22 -5.16 0.28 -12.65
CA GLY A 22 -5.49 0.23 -11.23
C GLY A 22 -6.99 0.47 -10.95
N VAL A 23 -7.60 1.42 -11.66
CA VAL A 23 -9.05 1.67 -11.59
C VAL A 23 -9.85 0.50 -12.13
N LEU A 24 -9.49 -0.02 -13.31
CA LEU A 24 -10.17 -1.18 -13.93
C LEU A 24 -10.15 -2.39 -12.99
N PHE A 25 -9.02 -2.59 -12.32
CA PHE A 25 -8.87 -3.67 -11.36
C PHE A 25 -9.68 -3.46 -10.09
N ALA A 26 -9.64 -2.26 -9.51
CA ALA A 26 -10.41 -1.92 -8.31
C ALA A 26 -11.93 -1.88 -8.57
N LEU A 27 -12.35 -1.70 -9.83
CA LEU A 27 -13.75 -1.67 -10.21
C LEU A 27 -14.45 -3.01 -9.93
N ILE A 28 -13.75 -4.14 -10.12
CA ILE A 28 -14.28 -5.49 -9.88
C ILE A 28 -14.74 -5.65 -8.42
N PRO A 29 -13.86 -5.53 -7.40
CA PRO A 29 -14.29 -5.62 -6.01
C PRO A 29 -15.20 -4.46 -5.60
N ALA A 30 -15.09 -3.29 -6.23
CA ALA A 30 -15.97 -2.15 -5.93
C ALA A 30 -17.43 -2.39 -6.31
N ILE A 31 -17.69 -2.94 -7.49
CA ILE A 31 -19.04 -3.31 -7.92
C ILE A 31 -19.57 -4.42 -7.02
N LEU A 32 -18.74 -5.43 -6.72
CA LEU A 32 -19.13 -6.54 -5.87
C LEU A 32 -19.52 -6.08 -4.46
N LYS A 33 -18.72 -5.19 -3.85
CA LYS A 33 -19.03 -4.61 -2.53
C LYS A 33 -20.28 -3.74 -2.59
N ALA A 34 -20.38 -2.83 -3.57
CA ALA A 34 -21.46 -1.85 -3.63
C ALA A 34 -22.83 -2.49 -3.96
N ARG A 35 -22.86 -3.57 -4.74
CA ARG A 35 -24.11 -4.23 -5.18
C ARG A 35 -24.48 -5.43 -4.33
N PHE A 36 -23.52 -6.25 -3.96
CA PHE A 36 -23.76 -7.54 -3.32
C PHE A 36 -23.34 -7.57 -1.84
N LYS A 37 -22.81 -6.46 -1.30
CA LYS A 37 -22.37 -6.33 0.10
C LYS A 37 -21.37 -7.41 0.54
N VAL A 38 -20.63 -7.99 -0.40
CA VAL A 38 -19.61 -9.02 -0.15
C VAL A 38 -18.43 -8.41 0.62
N ASP A 39 -17.74 -9.21 1.43
CA ASP A 39 -16.49 -8.80 2.08
C ASP A 39 -15.39 -8.47 1.06
N GLU A 40 -15.05 -7.18 0.98
CA GLU A 40 -14.06 -6.62 0.07
C GLU A 40 -12.66 -7.20 0.32
N MET A 41 -12.33 -7.52 1.57
CA MET A 41 -11.03 -8.09 1.94
C MET A 41 -10.85 -9.48 1.30
N VAL A 42 -11.89 -10.32 1.31
CA VAL A 42 -11.82 -11.66 0.72
C VAL A 42 -11.71 -11.57 -0.79
N VAL A 43 -12.56 -10.74 -1.41
CA VAL A 43 -12.56 -10.56 -2.88
C VAL A 43 -11.21 -10.02 -3.35
N THR A 44 -10.67 -8.99 -2.69
CA THR A 44 -9.37 -8.40 -3.06
C THR A 44 -8.20 -9.36 -2.82
N LEU A 45 -8.25 -10.17 -1.76
CA LEU A 45 -7.24 -11.20 -1.50
C LEU A 45 -7.26 -12.28 -2.60
N MET A 46 -8.44 -12.75 -3.00
CA MET A 46 -8.58 -13.72 -4.09
C MET A 46 -8.12 -13.14 -5.44
N LEU A 47 -8.49 -11.89 -5.71
CA LEU A 47 -8.16 -11.22 -6.97
C LEU A 47 -6.66 -10.93 -7.08
N ASN A 48 -5.94 -10.78 -5.95
CA ASN A 48 -4.48 -10.67 -5.95
C ASN A 48 -3.81 -11.88 -6.62
N TYR A 49 -4.23 -13.10 -6.28
CA TYR A 49 -3.70 -14.33 -6.90
C TYR A 49 -3.91 -14.35 -8.42
N VAL A 50 -5.08 -13.90 -8.88
CA VAL A 50 -5.39 -13.79 -10.31
C VAL A 50 -4.40 -12.85 -11.00
N VAL A 51 -4.09 -11.69 -10.39
CA VAL A 51 -3.11 -10.75 -10.96
C VAL A 51 -1.72 -11.35 -11.00
N VAL A 52 -1.28 -12.01 -9.94
CA VAL A 52 0.04 -12.64 -9.88
C VAL A 52 0.22 -13.65 -11.02
N GLU A 53 -0.77 -14.49 -11.29
CA GLU A 53 -0.67 -15.45 -12.39
C GLU A 53 -0.78 -14.79 -13.77
N ILE A 54 -1.60 -13.75 -13.93
CA ILE A 54 -1.65 -12.97 -15.18
C ILE A 54 -0.30 -12.30 -15.45
N THR A 55 0.30 -11.63 -14.48
CA THR A 55 1.59 -10.94 -14.67
C THR A 55 2.73 -11.93 -14.85
N LYS A 56 2.66 -13.10 -14.23
CA LYS A 56 3.59 -14.21 -14.46
C LYS A 56 3.48 -14.75 -15.89
N TYR A 57 2.27 -15.00 -16.40
CA TYR A 57 2.07 -15.40 -17.79
C TYR A 57 2.62 -14.35 -18.77
N LEU A 58 2.33 -13.06 -18.53
CA LEU A 58 2.80 -11.97 -19.37
C LEU A 58 4.33 -11.81 -19.34
N SER A 59 4.96 -11.97 -18.17
CA SER A 59 6.41 -11.82 -18.00
C SER A 59 7.21 -13.03 -18.50
N GLN A 60 6.63 -14.23 -18.47
CA GLN A 60 7.28 -15.45 -18.97
C GLN A 60 7.02 -15.71 -20.46
N GLY A 61 5.89 -15.25 -20.99
CA GLY A 61 5.50 -15.39 -22.39
C GLY A 61 5.83 -14.15 -23.21
N VAL A 62 4.82 -13.30 -23.40
CA VAL A 62 4.80 -12.22 -24.42
C VAL A 62 5.91 -11.19 -24.23
N TYR A 63 6.21 -10.81 -22.99
CA TYR A 63 7.13 -9.71 -22.69
C TYR A 63 8.49 -10.16 -22.19
N LYS A 64 8.77 -11.46 -22.20
CA LYS A 64 10.04 -12.02 -21.73
C LYS A 64 11.20 -11.45 -22.54
N ASP A 65 12.18 -10.88 -21.85
CA ASP A 65 13.43 -10.48 -22.49
C ASP A 65 14.34 -11.70 -22.66
N PRO A 66 14.62 -12.15 -23.91
CA PRO A 66 15.48 -13.30 -24.15
C PRO A 66 16.94 -13.07 -23.76
N ALA A 67 17.37 -11.80 -23.65
CA ALA A 67 18.73 -11.44 -23.27
C ALA A 67 18.93 -11.43 -21.74
N SER A 68 17.86 -11.58 -20.96
CA SER A 68 17.95 -11.64 -19.50
C SER A 68 18.22 -13.06 -19.02
N GLY A 69 19.21 -13.23 -18.13
CA GLY A 69 19.48 -14.51 -17.44
C GLY A 69 18.40 -14.92 -16.42
N TYR A 70 17.37 -14.09 -16.22
CA TYR A 70 16.26 -14.32 -15.29
C TYR A 70 14.91 -14.00 -15.96
N VAL A 71 13.81 -14.49 -15.37
CA VAL A 71 12.45 -14.12 -15.82
C VAL A 71 12.20 -12.65 -15.54
N SER A 72 12.34 -11.82 -16.58
CA SER A 72 12.07 -10.39 -16.53
C SER A 72 11.49 -9.88 -17.84
N THR A 73 10.72 -8.80 -17.75
CA THR A 73 10.27 -8.08 -18.94
C THR A 73 11.41 -7.28 -19.57
N TYR A 74 11.24 -6.86 -20.83
CA TYR A 74 12.08 -5.82 -21.41
C TYR A 74 12.20 -4.60 -20.48
N ALA A 75 13.37 -3.96 -20.52
CA ALA A 75 13.59 -2.71 -19.80
C ALA A 75 12.68 -1.61 -20.31
N ILE A 76 12.13 -0.83 -19.37
CA ILE A 76 11.43 0.40 -19.68
C ILE A 76 12.38 1.28 -20.49
N ARG A 77 11.84 1.94 -21.52
CA ARG A 77 12.65 2.80 -22.37
C ARG A 77 13.13 4.02 -21.57
N GLU A 78 14.36 4.48 -21.79
CA GLU A 78 14.95 5.63 -21.08
C GLU A 78 14.05 6.89 -21.11
N SER A 79 13.26 7.08 -22.17
CA SER A 79 12.30 8.18 -22.28
C SER A 79 11.16 8.15 -21.25
N ALA A 80 10.86 6.98 -20.69
CA ALA A 80 9.83 6.75 -19.67
C ALA A 80 10.43 6.47 -18.28
N MET A 81 11.76 6.44 -18.18
CA MET A 81 12.45 6.34 -16.90
C MET A 81 12.49 7.72 -16.26
N PHE A 82 12.22 7.77 -14.96
CA PHE A 82 12.50 8.99 -14.23
C PHE A 82 14.00 9.16 -14.02
N LYS A 83 14.51 10.36 -14.27
CA LYS A 83 15.92 10.68 -14.02
C LYS A 83 16.15 10.94 -12.53
N LYS A 84 17.21 10.36 -11.98
CA LYS A 84 17.73 10.66 -10.65
C LYS A 84 18.19 12.11 -10.59
N ILE A 85 17.96 12.77 -9.45
CA ILE A 85 18.24 14.19 -9.26
C ILE A 85 19.40 14.34 -8.25
N PHE A 86 20.32 15.28 -8.50
CA PHE A 86 21.41 15.67 -7.57
C PHE A 86 22.30 14.53 -7.06
N ASN A 87 22.65 13.57 -7.92
CA ASN A 87 23.51 12.43 -7.55
C ASN A 87 22.98 11.62 -6.34
N SER A 88 21.68 11.71 -6.08
CA SER A 88 20.95 10.99 -5.06
C SER A 88 20.01 9.98 -5.71
N ASP A 89 19.53 9.00 -4.96
CA ASP A 89 18.49 8.07 -5.42
C ASP A 89 17.09 8.73 -5.46
N ILE A 90 17.00 10.00 -5.07
CA ILE A 90 15.77 10.78 -5.19
C ILE A 90 15.43 11.03 -6.66
N THR A 91 14.17 10.75 -6.96
CA THR A 91 13.63 10.77 -8.30
C THR A 91 12.41 11.70 -8.35
N ALA A 92 12.09 12.28 -9.51
CA ALA A 92 10.95 13.22 -9.64
C ALA A 92 9.61 12.64 -9.15
N PHE A 93 9.47 11.31 -9.17
CA PHE A 93 8.30 10.61 -8.60
C PHE A 93 8.07 10.89 -7.11
N PHE A 94 9.11 11.14 -6.31
CA PHE A 94 8.98 11.51 -4.90
C PHE A 94 8.18 12.81 -4.72
N PHE A 95 8.41 13.81 -5.58
CA PHE A 95 7.65 15.07 -5.53
C PHE A 95 6.20 14.85 -5.99
N ILE A 96 5.98 14.00 -6.99
CA ILE A 96 4.64 13.65 -7.46
C ILE A 96 3.85 12.97 -6.34
N SER A 97 4.44 11.99 -5.64
CA SER A 97 3.78 11.29 -4.55
C SER A 97 3.48 12.23 -3.37
N LEU A 98 4.37 13.18 -3.06
CA LEU A 98 4.13 14.19 -2.03
C LEU A 98 2.98 15.14 -2.40
N VAL A 99 2.90 15.57 -3.66
CA VAL A 99 1.79 16.40 -4.16
C VAL A 99 0.47 15.64 -4.06
N VAL A 100 0.44 14.38 -4.53
CA VAL A 100 -0.76 13.54 -4.43
C VAL A 100 -1.17 13.32 -2.97
N PHE A 101 -0.20 13.08 -2.08
CA PHE A 101 -0.45 12.97 -0.65
C PHE A 101 -1.07 14.26 -0.09
N ALA A 102 -0.49 15.43 -0.39
CA ALA A 102 -1.00 16.72 0.06
C ALA A 102 -2.43 16.99 -0.43
N ILE A 103 -2.71 16.69 -1.70
CA ILE A 103 -4.06 16.77 -2.28
C ILE A 103 -5.02 15.88 -1.49
N MET A 104 -4.65 14.63 -1.23
CA MET A 104 -5.50 13.69 -0.50
C MET A 104 -5.75 14.14 0.95
N VAL A 105 -4.75 14.71 1.62
CA VAL A 105 -4.95 15.30 2.96
C VAL A 105 -5.99 16.41 2.94
N VAL A 106 -5.94 17.28 1.93
CA VAL A 106 -6.94 18.35 1.75
C VAL A 106 -8.31 17.75 1.44
N VAL A 107 -8.39 16.76 0.57
CA VAL A 107 -9.65 16.06 0.24
C VAL A 107 -10.26 15.42 1.49
N PHE A 108 -9.49 14.70 2.30
CA PHE A 108 -10.00 14.05 3.52
C PHE A 108 -10.42 15.05 4.60
N LYS A 109 -9.72 16.18 4.75
CA LYS A 109 -10.00 17.15 5.83
C LYS A 109 -10.98 18.26 5.48
N LYS A 110 -11.04 18.67 4.20
CA LYS A 110 -11.76 19.88 3.77
C LYS A 110 -12.82 19.63 2.70
N SER A 111 -12.96 18.42 2.17
CA SER A 111 -13.96 18.14 1.12
C SER A 111 -15.17 17.39 1.64
N LYS A 112 -16.31 17.55 0.95
CA LYS A 112 -17.55 16.79 1.19
C LYS A 112 -17.31 15.27 1.15
N LEU A 113 -16.47 14.79 0.23
CA LEU A 113 -16.14 13.38 0.12
C LEU A 113 -15.48 12.87 1.40
N GLY A 114 -14.56 13.63 1.99
CA GLY A 114 -13.91 13.28 3.25
C GLY A 114 -14.92 13.09 4.39
N TYR A 115 -15.83 14.05 4.57
CA TYR A 115 -16.89 13.98 5.57
C TYR A 115 -17.82 12.78 5.36
N GLU A 116 -18.25 12.53 4.11
CA GLU A 116 -19.09 11.38 3.77
C GLU A 116 -18.39 10.04 4.04
N ILE A 117 -17.08 9.93 3.74
CA ILE A 117 -16.28 8.74 4.04
C ILE A 117 -16.24 8.48 5.55
N THR A 118 -16.00 9.53 6.34
CA THR A 118 -15.98 9.41 7.81
C THR A 118 -17.34 9.00 8.35
N ALA A 119 -18.44 9.58 7.83
CA ALA A 119 -19.79 9.22 8.24
C ALA A 119 -20.14 7.76 7.92
N ILE A 120 -19.82 7.28 6.71
CA ILE A 120 -20.02 5.88 6.30
C ILE A 120 -19.20 4.93 7.17
N GLY A 121 -17.96 5.32 7.51
CA GLY A 121 -17.07 4.51 8.35
C GLY A 121 -17.54 4.38 9.80
N LEU A 122 -18.32 5.34 10.31
CA LEU A 122 -18.90 5.28 11.66
C LEU A 122 -20.15 4.40 11.70
N ASN A 123 -21.11 4.65 10.80
CA ASN A 123 -22.29 3.81 10.68
C ASN A 123 -22.88 3.91 9.24
N PRO A 124 -22.72 2.87 8.42
CA PRO A 124 -23.21 2.88 7.04
C PRO A 124 -24.76 2.90 6.96
N GLU A 125 -25.46 2.27 7.91
CA GLU A 125 -26.93 2.26 7.94
C GLU A 125 -27.49 3.65 8.25
N PHE A 126 -26.88 4.36 9.21
CA PHE A 126 -27.23 5.74 9.53
C PHE A 126 -26.91 6.68 8.36
N ALA A 127 -25.78 6.48 7.68
CA ALA A 127 -25.42 7.24 6.49
C ALA A 127 -26.47 7.04 5.37
N GLU A 128 -26.94 5.82 5.15
CA GLU A 128 -28.01 5.54 4.18
C GLU A 128 -29.35 6.18 4.62
N ALA A 129 -29.70 6.12 5.90
CA ALA A 129 -30.91 6.73 6.47
C ALA A 129 -30.94 8.26 6.39
N THR A 130 -29.77 8.91 6.43
CA THR A 130 -29.60 10.37 6.30
C THR A 130 -29.59 10.85 4.83
N GLY A 131 -29.81 9.94 3.89
CA GLY A 131 -29.95 10.24 2.46
C GLY A 131 -28.64 10.18 1.66
N MET A 132 -27.55 9.63 2.22
CA MET A 132 -26.31 9.44 1.48
C MET A 132 -26.37 8.20 0.59
N ASP A 133 -25.93 8.35 -0.66
CA ASP A 133 -25.81 7.21 -1.59
C ASP A 133 -24.53 6.40 -1.28
N VAL A 134 -24.60 5.58 -0.23
CA VAL A 134 -23.47 4.77 0.28
C VAL A 134 -22.86 3.93 -0.83
N ARG A 135 -23.67 3.37 -1.74
CA ARG A 135 -23.20 2.52 -2.85
C ARG A 135 -22.32 3.30 -3.82
N LYS A 136 -22.75 4.49 -4.26
CA LYS A 136 -21.94 5.36 -5.13
C LYS A 136 -20.67 5.84 -4.43
N LYS A 137 -20.72 6.09 -3.12
CA LYS A 137 -19.54 6.51 -2.34
C LYS A 137 -18.53 5.38 -2.23
N ILE A 138 -18.94 4.16 -1.91
CA ILE A 138 -18.05 2.97 -1.92
C ILE A 138 -17.35 2.84 -3.27
N LEU A 139 -18.11 2.94 -4.38
CA LEU A 139 -17.53 2.86 -5.73
C LEU A 139 -16.48 3.96 -5.97
N SER A 140 -16.78 5.20 -5.59
CA SER A 140 -15.88 6.34 -5.76
C SER A 140 -14.59 6.20 -4.93
N ILE A 141 -14.72 5.72 -3.69
CA ILE A 141 -13.57 5.48 -2.79
C ILE A 141 -12.65 4.42 -3.38
N MET A 142 -13.22 3.30 -3.84
CA MET A 142 -12.42 2.19 -4.37
C MET A 142 -11.76 2.53 -5.71
N ILE A 143 -12.44 3.28 -6.58
CA ILE A 143 -11.85 3.81 -7.82
C ILE A 143 -10.68 4.74 -7.50
N LEU A 144 -10.83 5.66 -6.53
CA LEU A 144 -9.77 6.58 -6.15
C LEU A 144 -8.56 5.85 -5.56
N SER A 145 -8.79 4.86 -4.69
CA SER A 145 -7.75 3.99 -4.15
C SER A 145 -7.05 3.18 -5.24
N GLY A 146 -7.80 2.64 -6.21
CA GLY A 146 -7.24 1.92 -7.37
C GLY A 146 -6.36 2.81 -8.25
N ALA A 147 -6.79 4.04 -8.52
CA ALA A 147 -6.01 5.03 -9.26
C ALA A 147 -4.70 5.36 -8.53
N MET A 148 -4.75 5.58 -7.22
CA MET A 148 -3.57 5.87 -6.40
C MET A 148 -2.60 4.69 -6.32
N SER A 149 -3.11 3.47 -6.17
CA SER A 149 -2.30 2.25 -6.17
C SER A 149 -1.63 2.02 -7.52
N GLY A 150 -2.36 2.22 -8.62
CA GLY A 150 -1.82 2.15 -9.97
C GLY A 150 -0.74 3.20 -10.24
N LEU A 151 -0.93 4.43 -9.76
CA LEU A 151 0.08 5.49 -9.82
C LEU A 151 1.34 5.08 -9.03
N ALA A 152 1.17 4.56 -7.81
CA ALA A 152 2.27 4.12 -6.96
C ALA A 152 3.09 2.98 -7.60
N GLY A 153 2.42 1.96 -8.12
CA GLY A 153 3.08 0.82 -8.78
C GLY A 153 3.81 1.21 -10.06
N ALA A 154 3.16 2.00 -10.93
CA ALA A 154 3.79 2.48 -12.16
C ALA A 154 4.98 3.40 -11.87
N GLY A 155 4.81 4.34 -10.93
CA GLY A 155 5.87 5.25 -10.52
C GLY A 155 7.08 4.54 -9.93
N PHE A 156 6.86 3.55 -9.05
CA PHE A 156 7.92 2.74 -8.48
C PHE A 156 8.70 1.96 -9.55
N LEU A 157 7.99 1.33 -10.49
CA LEU A 157 8.61 0.60 -11.60
C LEU A 157 9.46 1.53 -12.49
N MET A 158 8.98 2.74 -12.78
CA MET A 158 9.70 3.73 -13.61
C MET A 158 10.81 4.49 -12.89
N SER A 159 10.91 4.37 -11.56
CA SER A 159 11.85 5.12 -10.73
C SER A 159 13.02 4.26 -10.23
N GLU A 160 12.78 3.00 -9.89
CA GLU A 160 13.77 2.19 -9.18
C GLU A 160 14.07 0.85 -9.86
N LYS A 161 13.04 0.06 -10.19
CA LYS A 161 13.22 -1.29 -10.73
C LYS A 161 13.53 -1.32 -12.24
N TYR A 162 12.91 -0.42 -13.02
CA TYR A 162 13.03 -0.29 -14.49
C TYR A 162 12.66 -1.52 -15.34
N ARG A 163 12.47 -2.68 -14.73
CA ARG A 163 12.08 -3.96 -15.31
C ARG A 163 11.11 -4.64 -14.36
N TYR A 164 10.11 -5.32 -14.90
CA TYR A 164 9.24 -6.15 -14.07
C TYR A 164 9.87 -7.53 -13.91
N THR A 165 9.99 -7.97 -12.66
CA THR A 165 10.40 -9.31 -12.26
C THR A 165 9.30 -9.94 -11.42
N LEU A 166 9.30 -11.26 -11.27
CA LEU A 166 8.34 -11.96 -10.39
C LEU A 166 8.45 -11.52 -8.92
N ASP A 167 9.61 -10.98 -8.54
CA ASP A 167 9.91 -10.36 -7.24
C ASP A 167 9.33 -8.95 -7.07
N PHE A 168 8.77 -8.32 -8.09
CA PHE A 168 8.47 -6.88 -8.08
C PHE A 168 7.76 -6.35 -6.82
N SER A 169 6.78 -7.10 -6.29
CA SER A 169 6.09 -6.73 -5.05
C SER A 169 6.85 -7.19 -3.79
N GLY A 170 7.70 -8.21 -3.87
CA GLY A 170 8.35 -8.90 -2.76
C GLY A 170 7.40 -9.80 -1.97
N SER A 171 7.92 -10.46 -0.94
CA SER A 171 7.15 -11.17 0.09
C SER A 171 7.41 -10.48 1.43
N PRO A 172 6.42 -9.88 2.12
CA PRO A 172 4.96 -10.01 1.91
C PRO A 172 4.39 -9.17 0.76
N GLY A 173 4.98 -8.02 0.43
CA GLY A 173 4.49 -7.15 -0.64
C GLY A 173 4.53 -5.66 -0.31
N ILE A 174 4.88 -4.78 -1.25
CA ILE A 174 4.81 -3.30 -1.06
C ILE A 174 3.40 -2.83 -0.66
N GLY A 175 2.35 -3.53 -1.12
CA GLY A 175 0.97 -3.25 -0.70
C GLY A 175 0.72 -3.50 0.79
N TRP A 176 1.31 -4.56 1.34
CA TRP A 176 1.23 -4.87 2.77
C TRP A 176 2.01 -3.86 3.61
N ASP A 177 3.20 -3.46 3.14
CA ASP A 177 4.00 -2.39 3.77
C ASP A 177 3.17 -1.11 3.91
N GLY A 178 2.45 -0.72 2.85
CA GLY A 178 1.56 0.46 2.88
C GLY A 178 0.42 0.35 3.89
N MET A 179 -0.21 -0.82 4.01
CA MET A 179 -1.24 -1.08 5.02
C MET A 179 -0.65 -0.97 6.44
N LEU A 180 0.52 -1.56 6.67
CA LEU A 180 1.20 -1.50 7.97
C LEU A 180 1.56 -0.07 8.35
N ILE A 181 2.06 0.72 7.41
CA ILE A 181 2.37 2.15 7.61
C ILE A 181 1.10 2.92 7.99
N ALA A 182 -0.03 2.65 7.32
CA ALA A 182 -1.30 3.30 7.63
C ALA A 182 -1.80 2.99 9.05
N LEU A 183 -1.66 1.74 9.49
CA LEU A 183 -2.00 1.28 10.83
C LEU A 183 -1.06 1.87 11.89
N LEU A 184 0.25 1.86 11.63
CA LEU A 184 1.26 2.43 12.53
C LEU A 184 1.05 3.94 12.72
N GLY A 185 0.69 4.64 11.65
CA GLY A 185 0.33 6.06 11.67
C GLY A 185 -1.03 6.37 12.30
N GLY A 186 -1.80 5.36 12.73
CA GLY A 186 -3.11 5.53 13.37
C GLY A 186 -4.14 6.20 12.47
N HIS A 187 -4.09 5.97 11.16
CA HIS A 187 -4.95 6.63 10.15
C HIS A 187 -4.89 8.17 10.13
N ASN A 188 -3.90 8.79 10.77
CA ASN A 188 -3.69 10.24 10.73
C ASN A 188 -2.61 10.57 9.67
N PRO A 189 -2.83 11.55 8.77
CA PRO A 189 -1.82 11.96 7.80
C PRO A 189 -0.42 12.21 8.37
N VAL A 190 -0.31 12.89 9.52
CA VAL A 190 1.01 13.18 10.12
C VAL A 190 1.67 11.90 10.62
N GLY A 191 0.88 11.02 11.25
CA GLY A 191 1.36 9.72 11.72
C GLY A 191 1.81 8.83 10.57
N ILE A 192 1.10 8.85 9.44
CA ILE A 192 1.45 8.09 8.23
C ILE A 192 2.80 8.53 7.68
N VAL A 193 3.10 9.84 7.64
CA VAL A 193 4.40 10.34 7.15
C VAL A 193 5.53 9.87 8.06
N VAL A 194 5.37 10.01 9.39
CA VAL A 194 6.38 9.56 10.35
C VAL A 194 6.60 8.04 10.26
N ALA A 195 5.50 7.27 10.18
CA ALA A 195 5.54 5.82 10.02
C ALA A 195 6.21 5.40 8.70
N ALA A 196 5.94 6.10 7.59
CA ALA A 196 6.52 5.83 6.29
C ALA A 196 8.03 6.05 6.28
N VAL A 197 8.50 7.17 6.86
CA VAL A 197 9.93 7.47 6.98
C VAL A 197 10.63 6.43 7.85
N PHE A 198 10.06 6.09 9.00
CA PHE A 198 10.61 5.06 9.89
C PHE A 198 10.68 3.69 9.21
N TYR A 199 9.59 3.26 8.58
CA TYR A 199 9.50 1.96 7.90
C TYR A 199 10.45 1.88 6.71
N SER A 200 10.54 2.96 5.90
CA SER A 200 11.48 3.04 4.78
C SER A 200 12.92 3.01 5.26
N ALA A 201 13.26 3.73 6.34
CA ALA A 201 14.62 3.71 6.90
C ALA A 201 15.01 2.31 7.37
N LEU A 202 14.08 1.57 8.00
CA LEU A 202 14.31 0.19 8.43
C LEU A 202 14.53 -0.74 7.24
N LYS A 203 13.69 -0.63 6.20
CA LYS A 203 13.76 -1.48 5.00
C LYS A 203 15.03 -1.20 4.19
N THR A 204 15.27 0.05 3.83
CA THR A 204 16.48 0.44 3.09
C THR A 204 17.73 0.14 3.92
N GLY A 205 17.73 0.41 5.22
CA GLY A 205 18.83 0.04 6.12
C GLY A 205 19.12 -1.45 6.11
N SER A 206 18.09 -2.31 6.08
CA SER A 206 18.24 -3.76 5.96
C SER A 206 18.88 -4.20 4.63
N ASP A 207 18.51 -3.53 3.54
CA ASP A 207 19.08 -3.80 2.23
C ASP A 207 20.56 -3.43 2.19
N TYR A 208 20.95 -2.29 2.76
CA TYR A 208 22.35 -1.89 2.88
C TYR A 208 23.15 -2.82 3.80
N ILE A 209 22.62 -3.19 4.97
CA ILE A 209 23.30 -4.11 5.90
C ILE A 209 23.55 -5.46 5.21
N GLY A 210 22.56 -6.01 4.51
CA GLY A 210 22.70 -7.28 3.79
C GLY A 210 23.68 -7.22 2.60
N LEU A 211 24.01 -6.04 2.08
CA LEU A 211 25.00 -5.86 1.02
C LEU A 211 26.43 -5.75 1.54
N PHE A 212 26.63 -5.13 2.71
CA PHE A 212 27.96 -4.81 3.26
C PHE A 212 28.37 -5.69 4.43
N THR A 213 27.47 -6.51 4.95
CA THR A 213 27.73 -7.42 6.07
C THR A 213 27.17 -8.80 5.79
N ASN A 214 27.69 -9.82 6.47
CA ASN A 214 27.18 -11.19 6.38
C ASN A 214 25.91 -11.41 7.22
N VAL A 215 25.22 -10.32 7.60
CA VAL A 215 24.03 -10.37 8.44
C VAL A 215 22.82 -10.70 7.56
N PRO A 216 22.08 -11.78 7.87
CA PRO A 216 20.88 -12.14 7.12
C PRO A 216 19.79 -11.05 7.26
N LYS A 217 19.12 -10.70 6.15
CA LYS A 217 18.03 -9.69 6.12
C LYS A 217 16.83 -10.08 6.99
N GLU A 218 16.73 -11.35 7.33
CA GLU A 218 15.75 -12.00 8.17
C GLU A 218 15.65 -11.33 9.56
N ILE A 219 16.76 -10.80 10.10
CA ILE A 219 16.75 -10.09 11.39
C ILE A 219 15.82 -8.87 11.32
N VAL A 220 15.83 -8.13 10.22
CA VAL A 220 14.94 -6.98 10.05
C VAL A 220 13.50 -7.43 9.82
N GLY A 221 13.30 -8.55 9.13
CA GLY A 221 11.99 -9.20 9.03
C GLY A 221 11.40 -9.55 10.40
N VAL A 222 12.22 -10.02 11.34
CA VAL A 222 11.80 -10.29 12.73
C VAL A 222 11.41 -8.99 13.44
N ILE A 223 12.18 -7.91 13.30
CA ILE A 223 11.84 -6.60 13.88
C ILE A 223 10.50 -6.10 13.33
N GLN A 224 10.28 -6.22 12.01
CA GLN A 224 9.01 -5.87 11.37
C GLN A 224 7.86 -6.75 11.89
N GLY A 225 8.08 -8.05 12.07
CA GLY A 225 7.11 -8.98 12.67
C GLY A 225 6.73 -8.58 14.10
N ILE A 226 7.70 -8.18 14.91
CA ILE A 226 7.48 -7.69 16.27
C ILE A 226 6.67 -6.37 16.25
N LEU A 227 6.95 -5.46 15.31
CA LEU A 227 6.15 -4.23 15.12
C LEU A 227 4.69 -4.54 14.80
N ILE A 228 4.44 -5.49 13.88
CA ILE A 228 3.10 -5.95 13.53
C ILE A 228 2.39 -6.55 14.76
N LEU A 229 3.11 -7.35 15.55
CA LEU A 229 2.57 -7.97 16.76
C LEU A 229 2.18 -6.91 17.80
N PHE A 230 3.05 -5.94 18.08
CA PHE A 230 2.73 -4.85 19.01
C PHE A 230 1.55 -3.99 18.53
N LEU A 231 1.46 -3.70 17.23
CA LEU A 231 0.31 -3.00 16.66
C LEU A 231 -0.98 -3.80 16.84
N SER A 232 -0.92 -5.11 16.61
CA SER A 232 -2.06 -6.01 16.78
C SER A 232 -2.53 -6.06 18.23
N VAL A 233 -1.60 -6.13 19.19
CA VAL A 233 -1.92 -6.07 20.64
C VAL A 233 -2.58 -4.75 21.00
N ARG A 234 -2.05 -3.62 20.53
CA ARG A 234 -2.62 -2.29 20.78
C ARG A 234 -4.03 -2.15 20.19
N PHE A 235 -4.27 -2.72 19.01
CA PHE A 235 -5.58 -2.73 18.36
C PHE A 235 -6.60 -3.62 19.11
N ILE A 236 -6.17 -4.79 19.59
CA ILE A 236 -7.01 -5.67 20.40
C ILE A 236 -7.35 -5.00 21.74
N ASP A 237 -6.38 -4.33 22.35
CA ASP A 237 -6.61 -3.64 23.62
C ASP A 237 -7.58 -2.46 23.47
N SER A 238 -7.45 -1.64 22.43
CA SER A 238 -8.37 -0.52 22.21
C SER A 238 -9.81 -1.00 22.00
N ARG A 239 -10.01 -2.17 21.38
CA ARG A 239 -11.33 -2.74 21.10
C ARG A 239 -11.94 -3.50 22.29
N PHE A 240 -11.14 -4.27 23.02
CA PHE A 240 -11.62 -5.22 24.03
C PHE A 240 -11.16 -4.92 25.46
N LYS A 241 -10.33 -3.89 25.68
CA LYS A 241 -9.71 -3.52 26.97
C LYS A 241 -9.03 -4.72 27.66
N VAL A 242 -8.39 -5.57 26.86
CA VAL A 242 -7.81 -6.84 27.31
C VAL A 242 -6.67 -6.61 28.29
N LEU A 243 -5.84 -5.58 28.09
CA LEU A 243 -4.74 -5.26 29.02
C LEU A 243 -5.29 -4.86 30.40
N GLY A 244 -6.45 -4.20 30.44
CA GLY A 244 -7.16 -3.89 31.69
C GLY A 244 -7.64 -5.15 32.42
N ARG A 245 -8.19 -6.13 31.70
CA ARG A 245 -8.67 -7.41 32.26
C ARG A 245 -7.52 -8.30 32.73
N VAL A 246 -6.44 -8.39 31.96
CA VAL A 246 -5.24 -9.15 32.33
C VAL A 246 -4.57 -8.53 33.57
N LYS A 247 -4.44 -7.20 33.63
CA LYS A 247 -3.89 -6.50 34.80
C LYS A 247 -4.74 -6.71 36.06
N ALA A 248 -6.07 -6.81 35.92
CA ALA A 248 -6.96 -7.13 37.02
C ALA A 248 -6.79 -8.59 37.52
N LEU A 249 -6.64 -9.57 36.61
CA LEU A 249 -6.40 -10.98 36.93
C LEU A 249 -5.03 -11.26 37.57
N VAL A 250 -3.98 -10.58 37.11
CA VAL A 250 -2.64 -10.69 37.70
C VAL A 250 -2.64 -10.09 39.11
N ARG A 251 -3.36 -8.99 39.33
CA ARG A 251 -3.50 -8.37 40.65
C ARG A 251 -4.34 -9.21 41.61
N SER A 252 -5.30 -10.02 41.14
CA SER A 252 -6.06 -10.92 42.01
C SER A 252 -5.27 -12.17 42.43
N HIS A 253 -4.33 -12.65 41.61
CA HIS A 253 -3.47 -13.79 41.93
C HIS A 253 -2.22 -13.42 42.74
N GLY A 254 -1.72 -12.18 42.62
CA GLY A 254 -0.58 -11.70 43.41
C GLY A 254 -0.88 -11.40 44.89
N VAL A 255 -2.16 -11.38 45.30
CA VAL A 255 -2.57 -11.10 46.69
C VAL A 255 -2.78 -12.38 47.51
N SER A 256 -2.80 -13.56 46.88
CA SER A 256 -3.02 -14.85 47.58
C SER A 256 -1.74 -15.52 48.09
N GLY A 257 -0.55 -14.95 47.85
CA GLY A 257 0.74 -15.58 48.16
C GLY A 257 1.62 -14.86 49.19
N SER A 258 1.09 -13.88 49.93
CA SER A 258 1.85 -13.11 50.93
C SER A 258 1.18 -13.09 52.31
N GLY A 259 0.62 -14.23 52.72
CA GLY A 259 -0.12 -14.34 53.97
C GLY A 259 -0.19 -15.76 54.50
N GLU A 260 0.97 -16.43 54.60
CA GLU A 260 1.25 -17.49 55.57
C GLU A 260 2.71 -17.39 56.02
#